data_AF-A0A6G3XIM3-F1
#
_entry.id   AF-A0A6G3XIM3-F1
#
_cell.length_a   1.000
_cell.length_b   1.000
_cell.length_c   1.000
_cell.angle_alpha   90.00
_cell.angle_beta   90.00
_cell.angle_gamma   90.00
#
_symmetry.space_group_name_H-M   'P 1'
#
loop_
_entity.id
_entity.type
_entity.pdbx_description
1 polymer ?
#
loop_
_entity_poly.entity_id
_entity_poly.type
_entity_poly.pdbx_seq_one_letter_code
_entity_poly.pdbx_strand_id
1 'polypeptide(L)'
;MRAVVASLAAAERPDRLGIVLVDGRGGPGAGGGHGEGLRVCTDVPHVTTLLMAHDPVRMREFAQSLSAELKRRSELLGRSDFAEWHTGRELSGRMVAQRTATARGGERAETASQAGAGDLDSPSSSTMRLRPGAARRQTEAAAPPLPRLVVVVDDLDALVSPALGSTGRPAAGSVMRALEAVAREGERLGVHLVAATGPCARTAETEPARRATLRVTLDAPAPGPDEPAPGRGRLTGPDGRVTPFQGGRVTGRIPRTATLRPTVVPLEWHRMGDPPARRPVRELGNGPTDLALLASALERAAREVAAAKVPSLL
;
A
#
# COMPACT_ATOMS: atom_id res chain seq x y z
N MET A 1 -5.83 -13.10 0.29
CA MET A 1 -5.14 -11.91 0.82
C MET A 1 -3.96 -11.41 -0.02
N ARG A 2 -2.95 -12.23 -0.34
CA ARG A 2 -1.78 -11.81 -1.16
C ARG A 2 -2.13 -11.05 -2.45
N ALA A 3 -3.14 -11.54 -3.19
CA ALA A 3 -3.60 -10.89 -4.41
C ALA A 3 -4.17 -9.49 -4.18
N VAL A 4 -4.82 -9.25 -3.03
CA VAL A 4 -5.32 -7.92 -2.64
C VAL A 4 -4.14 -6.98 -2.40
N VAL A 5 -3.12 -7.41 -1.65
CA VAL A 5 -1.92 -6.61 -1.39
C VAL A 5 -1.21 -6.26 -2.70
N ALA A 6 -1.01 -7.24 -3.58
CA ALA A 6 -0.39 -7.01 -4.89
C ALA A 6 -1.20 -6.06 -5.77
N SER A 7 -2.53 -6.18 -5.79
CA SER A 7 -3.41 -5.30 -6.57
C SER A 7 -3.39 -3.86 -6.04
N LEU A 8 -3.38 -3.67 -4.72
CA LEU A 8 -3.29 -2.34 -4.11
C LEU A 8 -1.93 -1.70 -4.40
N ALA A 9 -0.85 -2.46 -4.28
CA ALA A 9 0.50 -2.01 -4.56
C ALA A 9 0.73 -1.66 -6.04
N ALA A 10 0.06 -2.38 -6.96
CA ALA A 10 0.11 -2.07 -8.39
C ALA A 10 -0.72 -0.84 -8.77
N ALA A 11 -1.74 -0.48 -7.98
CA ALA A 11 -2.68 0.59 -8.30
C ALA A 11 -2.24 1.97 -7.80
N GLU A 12 -1.37 2.04 -6.81
CA GLU A 12 -1.00 3.30 -6.15
C GLU A 12 0.50 3.36 -5.85
N ARG A 13 1.05 4.56 -5.72
CA ARG A 13 2.46 4.73 -5.37
C ARG A 13 2.73 4.51 -3.87
N PRO A 14 3.94 4.04 -3.48
CA PRO A 14 4.26 3.75 -2.08
C PRO A 14 4.34 4.99 -1.18
N ASP A 15 4.45 6.20 -1.73
CA ASP A 15 4.35 7.46 -0.98
C ASP A 15 2.91 7.91 -0.70
N ARG A 16 1.93 7.32 -1.40
CA ARG A 16 0.50 7.64 -1.27
C ARG A 16 -0.30 6.55 -0.56
N LEU A 17 0.27 5.35 -0.45
CA LEU A 17 -0.36 4.18 0.15
C LEU A 17 0.62 3.43 1.06
N GLY A 18 0.29 3.33 2.34
CA GLY A 18 0.91 2.42 3.30
C GLY A 18 0.05 1.18 3.54
N ILE A 19 0.68 0.02 3.69
CA ILE A 19 0.03 -1.25 3.98
C ILE A 19 0.60 -1.84 5.28
N VAL A 20 -0.29 -2.22 6.17
CA VAL A 20 0.01 -2.88 7.44
C VAL A 20 -0.55 -4.28 7.39
N LEU A 21 0.30 -5.28 7.59
CA LEU A 21 -0.08 -6.69 7.58
C LEU A 21 -0.21 -7.20 9.02
N VAL A 22 -1.29 -7.92 9.31
CA VAL A 22 -1.51 -8.59 10.59
C VAL A 22 -1.83 -10.06 10.32
N ASP A 23 -1.05 -10.96 10.89
CA ASP A 23 -1.26 -12.40 10.83
C ASP A 23 -1.78 -12.89 12.19
N GLY A 24 -3.07 -13.23 12.25
CA GLY A 24 -3.78 -13.60 13.48
C GLY A 24 -3.42 -14.96 14.08
N ARG A 25 -2.86 -15.89 13.29
CA ARG A 25 -2.41 -17.21 13.79
C ARG A 25 -0.94 -17.24 14.17
N GLY A 26 -0.17 -16.24 13.73
CA GLY A 26 1.28 -16.24 13.71
C GLY A 26 1.94 -16.84 14.95
N GLY A 27 2.36 -18.09 14.87
CA GLY A 27 3.14 -18.82 15.87
C GLY A 27 3.76 -20.10 15.26
N PRO A 28 4.94 -20.54 15.72
CA PRO A 28 5.54 -21.79 15.26
C PRO A 28 4.68 -22.96 15.73
N GLY A 29 3.92 -23.58 14.83
CA GLY A 29 3.01 -24.69 15.16
C GLY A 29 1.56 -24.52 14.71
N ALA A 30 1.19 -23.42 14.03
CA ALA A 30 -0.05 -23.36 13.27
C ALA A 30 0.04 -24.27 12.02
N GLY A 31 0.05 -25.58 12.26
CA GLY A 31 0.06 -26.63 11.24
C GLY A 31 -1.28 -26.67 10.52
N GLY A 32 -1.29 -26.20 9.28
CA GLY A 32 -2.46 -26.25 8.42
C GLY A 32 -2.24 -25.61 7.05
N GLY A 33 -1.38 -26.22 6.22
CA GLY A 33 -1.39 -26.00 4.77
C GLY A 33 -0.50 -24.87 4.23
N HIS A 34 0.67 -25.27 3.73
CA HIS A 34 1.48 -24.64 2.67
C HIS A 34 1.36 -23.13 2.42
N GLY A 35 2.19 -22.34 3.12
CA GLY A 35 2.60 -21.03 2.61
C GLY A 35 3.29 -20.16 3.66
N GLU A 36 4.21 -19.31 3.21
CA GLU A 36 4.86 -18.23 3.99
C GLU A 36 3.87 -17.12 4.45
N GLY A 37 2.57 -17.42 4.58
CA GLY A 37 1.52 -16.49 5.03
C GLY A 37 1.50 -15.16 4.26
N LEU A 38 1.30 -14.07 4.98
CA LEU A 38 1.46 -12.71 4.46
C LEU A 38 2.94 -12.24 4.43
N ARG A 39 3.89 -13.01 4.98
CA ARG A 39 5.31 -12.60 5.05
C ARG A 39 5.90 -12.36 3.67
N VAL A 40 5.48 -13.11 2.66
CA VAL A 40 5.91 -12.91 1.25
C VAL A 40 5.62 -11.51 0.70
N CYS A 41 4.68 -10.78 1.30
CA CYS A 41 4.33 -9.44 0.87
C CYS A 41 5.25 -8.38 1.47
N THR A 42 6.15 -8.69 2.41
CA THR A 42 7.04 -7.69 3.02
C THR A 42 8.06 -7.10 2.06
N ASP A 43 8.32 -7.77 0.93
CA ASP A 43 9.20 -7.27 -0.12
C ASP A 43 8.56 -6.12 -0.92
N VAL A 44 7.25 -5.91 -0.80
CA VAL A 44 6.53 -4.84 -1.48
C VAL A 44 6.80 -3.51 -0.74
N PRO A 45 7.21 -2.43 -1.43
CA PRO A 45 7.64 -1.18 -0.77
C PRO A 45 6.53 -0.46 0.01
N HIS A 46 5.26 -0.71 -0.33
CA HIS A 46 4.09 -0.19 0.40
C HIS A 46 3.93 -0.80 1.79
N VAL A 47 4.46 -2.01 2.02
CA VAL A 47 4.29 -2.71 3.30
C VAL A 47 5.27 -2.12 4.32
N THR A 48 4.72 -1.40 5.30
CA THR A 48 5.53 -0.71 6.32
C THR A 48 5.63 -1.50 7.61
N THR A 49 4.65 -2.35 7.91
CA THR A 49 4.57 -3.07 9.18
C THR A 49 3.98 -4.46 8.96
N LEU A 50 4.57 -5.47 9.62
CA LEU A 50 4.02 -6.82 9.73
C LEU A 50 3.93 -7.19 11.22
N LEU A 51 2.72 -7.44 11.70
CA LEU A 51 2.47 -8.00 13.03
C LEU A 51 2.14 -9.49 12.93
N MET A 52 2.86 -10.31 13.69
CA MET A 52 2.54 -11.73 13.88
C MET A 52 1.97 -11.91 15.29
N ALA A 53 0.81 -12.58 15.41
CA ALA A 53 0.08 -12.68 16.68
C ALA A 53 0.60 -13.73 17.69
N HIS A 54 1.93 -13.85 17.85
CA HIS A 54 2.56 -14.64 18.94
C HIS A 54 3.28 -13.78 19.97
N ASP A 55 3.64 -12.53 19.65
CA ASP A 55 4.42 -11.68 20.54
C ASP A 55 3.51 -10.66 21.24
N PRO A 56 3.16 -10.87 22.53
CA PRO A 56 2.24 -10.00 23.24
C PRO A 56 2.80 -8.60 23.51
N VAL A 57 4.11 -8.38 23.44
CA VAL A 57 4.71 -7.04 23.57
C VAL A 57 4.50 -6.28 22.28
N ARG A 58 4.95 -6.84 21.14
CA ARG A 58 4.74 -6.24 19.81
C ARG A 58 3.27 -6.02 19.49
N MET A 59 2.37 -6.92 19.92
CA MET A 59 0.93 -6.75 19.73
C MET A 59 0.38 -5.53 20.49
N ARG A 60 0.88 -5.23 21.70
CA ARG A 60 0.46 -4.06 22.47
C ARG A 60 1.04 -2.78 21.89
N GLU A 61 2.32 -2.80 21.53
CA GLU A 61 2.98 -1.68 20.85
C GLU A 61 2.24 -1.34 19.56
N PHE A 62 1.95 -2.35 18.73
CA PHE A 62 1.17 -2.16 17.51
C PHE A 62 -0.20 -1.53 17.77
N ALA A 63 -0.96 -2.05 18.73
CA ALA A 63 -2.28 -1.51 19.07
C ALA A 63 -2.21 -0.06 19.55
N GLN A 64 -1.18 0.28 20.34
CA GLN A 64 -0.93 1.64 20.81
C GLN A 64 -0.55 2.56 19.65
N SER A 65 0.38 2.15 18.79
CA SER A 65 0.80 2.91 17.61
C SER A 65 -0.34 3.13 16.61
N LEU A 66 -1.16 2.10 16.35
CA LEU A 66 -2.32 2.23 15.47
C LEU A 66 -3.35 3.21 16.07
N SER A 67 -3.60 3.14 17.38
CA SER A 67 -4.51 4.07 18.06
C SER A 67 -3.98 5.51 18.05
N ALA A 68 -2.67 5.69 18.27
CA ALA A 68 -1.99 6.97 18.19
C ALA A 68 -2.03 7.54 16.76
N GLU A 69 -1.91 6.68 15.74
CA GLU A 69 -2.03 7.07 14.35
C GLU A 69 -3.44 7.56 14.01
N LEU A 70 -4.48 6.85 14.44
CA LEU A 70 -5.87 7.30 14.26
C LEU A 70 -6.11 8.65 14.94
N LYS A 71 -5.59 8.84 16.16
CA LYS A 71 -5.65 10.12 16.87
C LYS A 71 -4.90 11.24 16.15
N ARG A 72 -3.68 10.98 15.69
CA ARG A 72 -2.90 11.94 14.90
C ARG A 72 -3.65 12.38 13.65
N ARG A 73 -4.28 11.44 12.95
CA ARG A 73 -5.07 11.74 11.75
C ARG A 73 -6.33 12.52 12.08
N SER A 74 -7.01 12.22 13.18
CA SER A 74 -8.21 12.98 13.58
C SER A 74 -7.88 14.42 13.94
N GLU A 75 -6.76 14.66 14.62
CA GLU A 75 -6.23 16.00 14.91
C GLU A 75 -5.83 16.75 13.64
N LEU A 76 -5.21 16.06 12.68
CA LEU A 76 -4.78 16.65 11.41
C LEU A 76 -5.94 17.01 10.47
N LEU A 77 -6.96 16.16 10.40
CA LEU A 77 -8.13 16.36 9.52
C LEU A 77 -9.20 17.27 10.16
N GLY A 78 -9.24 17.32 11.50
CA GLY A 78 -10.17 18.15 12.25
C GLY A 78 -11.63 17.80 11.95
N ARG A 79 -12.34 18.72 11.29
CA ARG A 79 -13.76 18.56 10.92
C ARG A 79 -13.97 17.99 9.51
N SER A 80 -12.96 18.05 8.65
CA SER A 80 -13.03 17.49 7.30
C SER A 80 -12.79 15.99 7.35
N ASP A 81 -13.31 15.29 6.34
CA ASP A 81 -12.92 13.90 6.11
C ASP A 81 -11.67 13.80 5.21
N PHE A 82 -11.09 12.61 5.17
CA PHE A 82 -9.91 12.33 4.36
C PHE A 82 -10.14 12.56 2.86
N ALA A 83 -11.32 12.26 2.33
CA ALA A 83 -11.60 12.35 0.91
C ALA A 83 -11.64 13.82 0.44
N GLU A 84 -12.31 14.67 1.22
CA GLU A 84 -12.35 16.12 1.03
C GLU A 84 -10.95 16.71 1.15
N TRP A 85 -10.22 16.36 2.21
CA TRP A 85 -8.85 16.85 2.44
C TRP A 85 -7.90 16.45 1.31
N HIS A 86 -7.96 15.20 0.86
CA HIS A 86 -7.11 14.67 -0.20
C HIS A 86 -7.43 15.31 -1.56
N THR A 87 -8.72 15.45 -1.90
CA THR A 87 -9.15 16.06 -3.16
C THR A 87 -8.80 17.54 -3.23
N GLY A 88 -9.01 18.29 -2.13
CA GLY A 88 -8.66 19.71 -2.04
C GLY A 88 -7.15 19.97 -2.23
N ARG A 89 -6.30 19.07 -1.74
CA ARG A 89 -4.84 19.11 -1.90
C ARG A 89 -4.39 18.72 -3.31
N GLU A 90 -4.97 17.69 -3.93
CA GLU A 90 -4.63 17.33 -5.32
C GLU A 90 -4.99 18.46 -6.30
N LEU A 91 -6.13 19.11 -6.10
CA LEU A 91 -6.52 20.29 -6.87
C LEU A 91 -5.57 21.46 -6.62
N SER A 92 -5.24 21.76 -5.36
CA SER A 92 -4.29 22.82 -5.01
C SER A 92 -2.89 22.59 -5.60
N GLY A 93 -2.41 21.33 -5.59
CA GLY A 93 -1.13 20.94 -6.18
C GLY A 93 -1.11 21.07 -7.71
N ARG A 94 -2.25 20.85 -8.38
CA ARG A 94 -2.42 21.11 -9.82
C ARG A 94 -2.58 22.60 -10.15
N MET A 95 -3.06 23.40 -9.19
CA MET A 95 -3.31 24.84 -9.36
C MET A 95 -2.08 25.73 -9.11
N VAL A 96 -0.92 25.18 -8.78
CA VAL A 96 0.31 25.99 -8.61
C VAL A 96 0.86 26.47 -9.97
N ALA A 97 0.57 27.76 -10.22
CA ALA A 97 1.21 28.74 -11.09
C ALA A 97 1.23 28.50 -12.61
N GLN A 98 0.12 28.89 -13.27
CA GLN A 98 0.25 29.64 -14.52
C GLN A 98 1.20 30.82 -14.26
N ARG A 99 2.41 30.76 -14.81
CA ARG A 99 3.36 31.86 -14.81
C ARG A 99 2.62 33.10 -15.31
N THR A 100 2.39 34.05 -14.41
CA THR A 100 2.04 35.42 -14.80
C THR A 100 3.19 35.90 -15.66
N ALA A 101 2.94 36.04 -16.97
CA ALA A 101 3.88 36.64 -17.89
C ALA A 101 4.18 38.04 -17.38
N THR A 102 5.37 38.23 -16.83
CA THR A 102 5.87 39.55 -16.49
C THR A 102 6.00 40.34 -17.78
N ALA A 103 5.10 41.29 -17.99
CA ALA A 103 5.29 42.38 -18.92
C ALA A 103 6.59 43.09 -18.54
N ARG A 104 7.64 42.92 -19.36
CA ARG A 104 8.79 43.82 -19.43
C ARG A 104 8.96 44.22 -20.89
N GLY A 105 8.26 45.28 -21.25
CA GLY A 105 8.75 46.19 -22.27
C GLY A 105 9.79 47.13 -21.65
N GLY A 106 10.76 47.54 -22.47
CA GLY A 106 11.60 48.72 -22.21
C GLY A 106 13.10 48.45 -22.22
N GLU A 107 13.68 48.26 -23.42
CA GLU A 107 15.08 48.62 -23.65
C GLU A 107 15.18 50.14 -23.87
N ARG A 108 16.13 50.77 -23.17
CA ARG A 108 16.48 52.20 -23.24
C ARG A 108 17.53 52.41 -24.34
N ALA A 109 17.38 53.51 -25.08
CA ALA A 109 18.48 54.21 -25.73
C ALA A 109 18.51 55.68 -25.25
N GLU A 110 19.72 56.23 -25.26
CA GLU A 110 20.25 57.38 -24.52
C GLU A 110 19.70 58.75 -24.94
N THR A 111 19.74 59.74 -24.03
CA THR A 111 20.34 61.07 -24.28
C THR A 111 20.46 61.91 -22.99
N ALA A 112 21.50 62.73 -22.95
CA ALA A 112 22.02 63.53 -21.84
C ALA A 112 21.22 64.81 -21.51
N SER A 113 21.34 65.31 -20.26
CA SER A 113 21.70 66.71 -19.93
C SER A 113 21.51 67.07 -18.44
N GLN A 114 22.62 67.47 -17.80
CA GLN A 114 22.85 68.60 -16.88
C GLN A 114 21.93 68.94 -15.68
N ALA A 115 22.66 69.13 -14.55
CA ALA A 115 22.57 70.18 -13.53
C ALA A 115 21.63 70.02 -12.31
N GLY A 116 22.24 70.16 -11.12
CA GLY A 116 21.61 70.83 -9.97
C GLY A 116 21.62 70.09 -8.62
N ALA A 117 22.63 70.38 -7.80
CA ALA A 117 22.58 70.68 -6.35
C ALA A 117 22.06 69.67 -5.30
N GLY A 118 22.79 69.60 -4.17
CA GLY A 118 22.30 69.20 -2.84
C GLY A 118 22.69 67.77 -2.45
N ASP A 119 23.84 67.51 -1.83
CA ASP A 119 24.16 67.69 -0.40
C ASP A 119 23.78 66.47 0.49
N LEU A 120 24.73 66.14 1.35
CA LEU A 120 24.73 65.21 2.50
C LEU A 120 24.85 63.70 2.26
N ASP A 121 26.10 63.25 2.45
CA ASP A 121 26.49 61.98 3.04
C ASP A 121 25.64 61.62 4.28
N SER A 122 25.11 60.40 4.30
CA SER A 122 24.63 59.74 5.52
C SER A 122 24.85 58.23 5.39
N PRO A 123 25.48 57.57 6.38
CA PRO A 123 25.99 56.22 6.22
C PRO A 123 24.87 55.19 6.13
N SER A 124 25.02 54.25 5.21
CA SER A 124 24.13 53.11 4.99
C SER A 124 24.10 52.19 6.21
N SER A 125 23.11 52.38 7.09
CA SER A 125 22.78 51.44 8.16
C SER A 125 22.17 50.17 7.57
N SER A 126 22.94 49.08 7.64
CA SER A 126 22.53 47.73 7.33
C SER A 126 21.41 47.28 8.29
N THR A 127 20.18 47.23 7.81
CA THR A 127 19.14 46.40 8.44
C THR A 127 18.65 45.39 7.41
N MET A 128 19.27 44.21 7.47
CA MET A 128 18.79 43.02 6.78
C MET A 128 17.41 42.70 7.34
N ARG A 129 16.35 43.15 6.68
CA ARG A 129 14.97 42.72 6.96
C ARG A 129 14.86 41.25 6.59
N LEU A 130 15.15 40.38 7.55
CA LEU A 130 14.78 38.97 7.49
C LEU A 130 13.26 38.90 7.35
N ARG A 131 12.78 38.75 6.11
CA ARG A 131 11.39 38.41 5.81
C ARG A 131 11.13 37.02 6.39
N PRO A 132 10.24 36.85 7.40
CA PRO A 132 9.90 35.52 7.93
C PRO A 132 9.11 34.65 6.94
N GLY A 133 8.83 35.16 5.73
CA GLY A 133 7.91 34.54 4.78
C GLY A 133 8.48 33.39 3.95
N ALA A 134 9.80 33.30 3.77
CA ALA A 134 10.39 32.23 2.95
C ALA A 134 10.38 30.87 3.66
N ALA A 135 10.71 30.85 4.96
CA ALA A 135 10.64 29.64 5.78
C ALA A 135 9.20 29.16 5.97
N ARG A 136 8.25 30.06 6.27
CA ARG A 136 6.82 29.70 6.38
C ARG A 136 6.22 29.19 5.06
N ARG A 137 6.56 29.79 3.91
CA ARG A 137 6.10 29.29 2.60
C ARG A 137 6.72 27.93 2.24
N GLN A 138 7.95 27.65 2.65
CA GLN A 138 8.55 26.31 2.48
C GLN A 138 7.91 25.27 3.41
N THR A 139 7.52 25.65 4.64
CA THR A 139 6.78 24.77 5.55
C THR A 139 5.34 24.53 5.09
N GLU A 140 4.68 25.52 4.49
CA GLU A 140 3.32 25.37 3.91
C GLU A 140 3.30 24.64 2.56
N ALA A 141 4.37 24.72 1.76
CA ALA A 141 4.43 24.14 0.43
C ALA A 141 4.76 22.63 0.36
N ALA A 142 5.13 21.97 1.46
CA ALA A 142 5.61 20.59 1.40
C ALA A 142 5.38 19.74 2.67
N ALA A 143 4.28 19.92 3.39
CA ALA A 143 3.84 18.84 4.28
C ALA A 143 3.49 17.63 3.39
N PRO A 144 4.17 16.47 3.53
CA PRO A 144 3.96 15.33 2.64
C PRO A 144 2.48 14.92 2.68
N PRO A 145 1.89 14.53 1.54
CA PRO A 145 0.48 14.12 1.48
C PRO A 145 0.25 13.00 2.50
N LEU A 146 -0.84 13.09 3.27
CA LEU A 146 -1.20 12.06 4.23
C LEU A 146 -1.56 10.78 3.44
N PRO A 147 -0.74 9.71 3.51
CA PRO A 147 -0.97 8.52 2.70
C PRO A 147 -2.23 7.79 3.18
N ARG A 148 -2.94 7.14 2.27
CA ARG A 148 -3.96 6.14 2.63
C ARG A 148 -3.27 5.01 3.38
N LEU A 149 -3.88 4.52 4.44
CA LEU A 149 -3.37 3.37 5.19
C LEU A 149 -4.34 2.21 5.01
N VAL A 150 -3.85 1.02 4.67
CA VAL A 150 -4.67 -0.19 4.59
C VAL A 150 -4.15 -1.21 5.58
N VAL A 151 -4.97 -1.57 6.56
CA VAL A 151 -4.70 -2.65 7.52
C VAL A 151 -5.29 -3.93 6.96
N VAL A 152 -4.43 -4.88 6.64
CA VAL A 152 -4.75 -6.19 6.05
C VAL A 152 -4.57 -7.24 7.13
N VAL A 153 -5.67 -7.83 7.59
CA VAL A 153 -5.68 -8.80 8.68
C VAL A 153 -6.02 -10.18 8.14
N ASP A 154 -5.09 -11.12 8.22
CA ASP A 154 -5.35 -12.54 7.98
C ASP A 154 -5.77 -13.23 9.28
N ASP A 155 -6.64 -14.23 9.15
CA ASP A 155 -7.15 -15.03 10.28
C ASP A 155 -7.68 -14.19 11.46
N LEU A 156 -8.58 -13.24 11.21
CA LEU A 156 -9.20 -12.38 12.24
C LEU A 156 -9.86 -13.21 13.37
N ASP A 157 -10.44 -14.36 13.04
CA ASP A 157 -11.01 -15.31 14.02
C ASP A 157 -10.00 -15.77 15.08
N ALA A 158 -8.71 -15.88 14.73
CA ALA A 158 -7.66 -16.24 15.66
C ALA A 158 -7.34 -15.11 16.66
N LEU A 159 -7.64 -13.85 16.32
CA LEU A 159 -7.58 -12.72 17.27
C LEU A 159 -8.84 -12.63 18.14
N VAL A 160 -10.02 -12.98 17.58
CA VAL A 160 -11.31 -12.95 18.29
C VAL A 160 -11.43 -14.10 19.31
N SER A 161 -10.99 -15.29 18.92
CA SER A 161 -10.99 -16.49 19.75
C SER A 161 -9.62 -17.17 19.72
N PRO A 162 -8.60 -16.59 20.39
CA PRO A 162 -7.25 -17.15 20.39
C PRO A 162 -7.22 -18.55 21.02
N ALA A 163 -6.45 -19.45 20.41
CA ALA A 163 -6.31 -20.82 20.89
C ALA A 163 -5.78 -20.88 22.34
N LEU A 164 -6.23 -21.89 23.09
CA LEU A 164 -5.69 -22.21 24.41
C LEU A 164 -4.20 -22.55 24.26
N GLY A 165 -3.32 -21.73 24.86
CA GLY A 165 -1.86 -21.86 24.73
C GLY A 165 -1.20 -20.91 23.73
N SER A 166 -1.96 -20.12 22.97
CA SER A 166 -1.37 -19.05 22.15
C SER A 166 -0.70 -17.99 23.04
N THR A 167 0.59 -17.73 22.79
CA THR A 167 1.37 -16.72 23.52
C THR A 167 0.85 -15.30 23.29
N GLY A 168 0.19 -15.04 22.16
CA GLY A 168 -0.44 -13.76 21.83
C GLY A 168 -1.79 -13.52 22.53
N ARG A 169 -2.40 -14.54 23.13
CA ARG A 169 -3.73 -14.47 23.77
C ARG A 169 -3.89 -13.30 24.75
N PRO A 170 -2.92 -12.98 25.64
CA PRO A 170 -3.05 -11.86 26.59
C PRO A 170 -3.12 -10.48 25.93
N ALA A 171 -2.70 -10.34 24.66
CA ALA A 171 -2.65 -9.09 23.93
C ALA A 171 -3.65 -9.01 22.76
N ALA A 172 -4.26 -10.12 22.37
CA ALA A 172 -5.23 -10.17 21.26
C ALA A 172 -6.38 -9.17 21.40
N GLY A 173 -6.90 -8.97 22.62
CA GLY A 173 -7.94 -7.99 22.89
C GLY A 173 -7.51 -6.53 22.65
N SER A 174 -6.24 -6.19 22.83
CA SER A 174 -5.72 -4.85 22.51
C SER A 174 -5.68 -4.61 20.99
N VAL A 175 -5.24 -5.62 20.23
CA VAL A 175 -5.24 -5.56 18.76
C VAL A 175 -6.68 -5.46 18.24
N MET A 176 -7.60 -6.29 18.73
CA MET A 176 -9.01 -6.24 18.34
C MET A 176 -9.64 -4.87 18.61
N ARG A 177 -9.39 -4.26 19.79
CA ARG A 177 -9.90 -2.91 20.10
C ARG A 177 -9.39 -1.85 19.12
N ALA A 178 -8.12 -1.92 18.73
CA ALA A 178 -7.56 -1.01 17.74
C ALA A 178 -8.17 -1.23 16.34
N LEU A 179 -8.38 -2.48 15.93
CA LEU A 179 -9.06 -2.82 14.66
C LEU A 179 -10.52 -2.38 14.65
N GLU A 180 -11.24 -2.48 15.77
CA GLU A 180 -12.59 -1.95 15.89
C GLU A 180 -12.63 -0.42 15.79
N ALA A 181 -11.63 0.28 16.32
CA ALA A 181 -11.50 1.73 16.14
C ALA A 181 -11.29 2.09 14.66
N VAL A 182 -10.46 1.32 13.93
CA VAL A 182 -10.33 1.47 12.46
C VAL A 182 -11.66 1.23 11.77
N ALA A 183 -12.42 0.19 12.13
CA ALA A 183 -13.72 -0.08 11.52
C ALA A 183 -14.73 1.05 11.77
N ARG A 184 -14.69 1.71 12.94
CA ARG A 184 -15.61 2.79 13.31
C ARG A 184 -15.27 4.13 12.66
N GLU A 185 -13.99 4.48 12.59
CA GLU A 185 -13.54 5.84 12.24
C GLU A 185 -12.65 5.90 10.98
N GLY A 186 -12.20 4.76 10.49
CA GLY A 186 -11.16 4.65 9.47
C GLY A 186 -11.52 5.32 8.16
N GLU A 187 -12.77 5.26 7.72
CA GLU A 187 -13.23 5.93 6.49
C GLU A 187 -12.93 7.44 6.53
N ARG A 188 -13.35 8.11 7.61
CA ARG A 188 -13.11 9.54 7.83
C ARG A 188 -11.61 9.86 7.89
N LEU A 189 -10.81 8.93 8.39
CA LEU A 189 -9.37 9.10 8.62
C LEU A 189 -8.48 8.59 7.47
N GLY A 190 -9.06 8.05 6.39
CA GLY A 190 -8.30 7.44 5.29
C GLY A 190 -7.54 6.18 5.69
N VAL A 191 -8.03 5.46 6.71
CA VAL A 191 -7.52 4.16 7.16
C VAL A 191 -8.55 3.08 6.83
N HIS A 192 -8.20 2.14 5.98
CA HIS A 192 -9.09 1.10 5.48
C HIS A 192 -8.74 -0.25 6.11
N LEU A 193 -9.76 -1.08 6.37
CA LEU A 193 -9.59 -2.42 6.94
C LEU A 193 -10.01 -3.48 5.94
N VAL A 194 -9.12 -4.43 5.66
CA VAL A 194 -9.42 -5.65 4.89
C VAL A 194 -9.10 -6.83 5.79
N ALA A 195 -10.12 -7.61 6.16
CA ALA A 195 -9.96 -8.74 7.05
C ALA A 195 -10.42 -10.05 6.38
N ALA A 196 -9.62 -11.10 6.53
CA ALA A 196 -9.99 -12.47 6.23
C ALA A 196 -10.30 -13.21 7.53
N THR A 197 -11.28 -14.11 7.48
CA THR A 197 -11.65 -14.91 8.63
C THR A 197 -12.20 -16.26 8.19
N GLY A 198 -11.91 -17.30 8.96
CA GLY A 198 -12.58 -18.59 8.85
C GLY A 198 -13.97 -18.60 9.50
N PRO A 199 -14.69 -19.74 9.43
CA PRO A 199 -15.98 -19.89 10.08
C PRO A 199 -15.87 -19.70 11.61
N CYS A 200 -16.37 -18.58 12.12
CA CYS A 200 -16.39 -18.27 13.55
C CYS A 200 -17.58 -17.35 13.89
N ALA A 201 -18.54 -17.85 14.68
CA ALA A 201 -19.73 -17.09 15.06
C ALA A 201 -19.39 -15.76 15.77
N ARG A 202 -18.38 -15.79 16.65
CA ARG A 202 -17.94 -14.60 17.40
C ARG A 202 -17.36 -13.51 16.49
N THR A 203 -16.78 -13.86 15.34
CA THR A 203 -16.27 -12.85 14.40
C THR A 203 -17.41 -12.02 13.81
N ALA A 204 -18.59 -12.62 13.58
CA ALA A 204 -19.76 -11.90 13.06
C ALA A 204 -20.26 -10.80 14.02
N GLU A 205 -19.95 -10.92 15.31
CA GLU A 205 -20.30 -9.96 16.36
C GLU A 205 -19.25 -8.85 16.55
N THR A 206 -18.25 -8.75 15.68
CA THR A 206 -17.21 -7.71 15.76
C THR A 206 -17.55 -6.49 14.88
N GLU A 207 -17.03 -5.31 15.22
CA GLU A 207 -17.23 -4.12 14.38
C GLU A 207 -16.71 -4.27 12.94
N PRO A 208 -15.53 -4.88 12.67
CA PRO A 208 -15.09 -5.16 11.32
C PRO A 208 -16.13 -5.93 10.49
N ALA A 209 -16.78 -6.94 11.08
CA ALA A 209 -17.79 -7.73 10.38
C ALA A 209 -19.11 -6.97 10.18
N ARG A 210 -19.57 -6.24 11.21
CA ARG A 210 -20.81 -5.44 11.13
C ARG A 210 -20.73 -4.30 10.13
N ARG A 211 -19.57 -3.64 10.03
CA ARG A 211 -19.38 -2.45 9.17
C ARG A 211 -18.85 -2.76 7.78
N ALA A 212 -18.47 -4.01 7.49
CA ALA A 212 -18.00 -4.41 6.16
C ALA A 212 -19.08 -4.20 5.10
N THR A 213 -18.87 -3.21 4.23
CA THR A 213 -19.74 -2.87 3.09
C THR A 213 -19.50 -3.78 1.87
N LEU A 214 -18.28 -4.30 1.73
CA LEU A 214 -17.89 -5.25 0.70
C LEU A 214 -17.55 -6.58 1.35
N ARG A 215 -18.18 -7.67 0.92
CA ARG A 215 -17.96 -9.01 1.47
C ARG A 215 -17.51 -9.97 0.39
N VAL A 216 -16.44 -10.70 0.66
CA VAL A 216 -15.92 -11.76 -0.20
C VAL A 216 -16.15 -13.09 0.49
N THR A 217 -16.90 -13.98 -0.14
CA THR A 217 -17.09 -15.36 0.31
C THR A 217 -16.39 -16.27 -0.68
N LEU A 218 -15.38 -17.00 -0.22
CA LEU A 218 -14.69 -18.01 -1.03
C LEU A 218 -15.40 -19.35 -0.90
N ASP A 219 -15.52 -20.05 -2.02
CA ASP A 219 -16.05 -21.40 -2.02
C ASP A 219 -14.99 -22.35 -1.42
N ALA A 220 -15.44 -23.30 -0.60
CA ALA A 220 -14.53 -24.31 -0.04
C ALA A 220 -14.01 -25.19 -1.19
N PRO A 221 -12.69 -25.23 -1.43
CA PRO A 221 -12.16 -26.01 -2.54
C PRO A 221 -12.36 -27.50 -2.27
N ALA A 222 -12.79 -28.23 -3.29
CA ALA A 222 -13.00 -29.68 -3.22
C ALA A 222 -12.36 -30.36 -4.46
N PRO A 223 -11.89 -31.62 -4.33
CA PRO A 223 -11.26 -32.35 -5.43
C PRO A 223 -12.27 -32.94 -6.45
N GLY A 224 -12.46 -32.26 -7.59
CA GLY A 224 -13.25 -32.79 -8.71
C GLY A 224 -13.24 -31.87 -9.93
N PRO A 225 -13.52 -32.39 -11.15
CA PRO A 225 -13.54 -31.58 -12.38
C PRO A 225 -14.65 -30.51 -12.37
N ASP A 226 -15.75 -30.78 -11.68
CA ASP A 226 -16.90 -29.87 -11.54
C ASP A 226 -16.93 -29.13 -10.19
N GLU A 227 -15.95 -29.40 -9.32
CA GLU A 227 -15.87 -28.83 -7.97
C GLU A 227 -15.16 -27.46 -7.99
N PRO A 228 -15.46 -26.56 -7.03
CA PRO A 228 -14.89 -25.22 -7.04
C PRO A 228 -13.37 -25.27 -6.88
N ALA A 229 -12.67 -24.83 -7.93
CA ALA A 229 -11.22 -24.61 -7.87
C ALA A 229 -10.86 -23.53 -6.84
N PRO A 230 -9.66 -23.61 -6.21
CA PRO A 230 -9.18 -22.58 -5.30
C PRO A 230 -9.29 -21.16 -5.88
N GLY A 231 -9.82 -20.24 -5.08
CA GLY A 231 -10.01 -18.85 -5.46
C GLY A 231 -11.37 -18.53 -6.09
N ARG A 232 -12.20 -19.54 -6.41
CA ARG A 232 -13.59 -19.30 -6.78
C ARG A 232 -14.37 -18.76 -5.58
N GLY A 233 -15.29 -17.82 -5.83
CA GLY A 233 -16.12 -17.25 -4.79
C GLY A 233 -17.11 -16.22 -5.30
N ARG A 234 -17.67 -15.46 -4.37
CA ARG A 234 -18.69 -14.43 -4.59
C ARG A 234 -18.32 -13.14 -3.89
N LEU A 235 -18.54 -12.02 -4.57
CA LEU A 235 -18.41 -10.67 -4.05
C LEU A 235 -19.81 -10.09 -3.83
N THR A 236 -20.12 -9.71 -2.61
CA THR A 236 -21.36 -9.01 -2.25
C THR A 236 -21.06 -7.55 -2.03
N GLY A 237 -21.64 -6.69 -2.87
CA GLY A 237 -21.53 -5.24 -2.78
C GLY A 237 -22.44 -4.63 -1.71
N PRO A 238 -22.29 -3.32 -1.43
CA PRO A 238 -23.13 -2.60 -0.48
C PRO A 238 -24.60 -2.51 -0.92
N ASP A 239 -24.86 -2.62 -2.23
CA ASP A 239 -26.18 -2.70 -2.84
C ASP A 239 -26.82 -4.10 -2.72
N GLY A 240 -26.13 -5.04 -2.07
CA GLY A 240 -26.56 -6.44 -1.97
C GLY A 240 -26.33 -7.25 -3.25
N ARG A 241 -25.79 -6.65 -4.32
CA ARG A 241 -25.52 -7.36 -5.56
C ARG A 241 -24.42 -8.39 -5.35
N VAL A 242 -24.68 -9.62 -5.76
CA VAL A 242 -23.73 -10.73 -5.66
C VAL A 242 -23.12 -10.99 -7.04
N THR A 243 -21.80 -10.90 -7.14
CA THR A 243 -21.05 -11.14 -8.39
C THR A 243 -20.11 -12.32 -8.19
N PRO A 244 -20.25 -13.42 -8.96
CA PRO A 244 -19.29 -14.53 -8.91
C PRO A 244 -17.94 -14.08 -9.47
N PHE A 245 -16.85 -14.59 -8.92
CA PHE A 245 -15.50 -14.28 -9.40
C PHE A 245 -14.54 -15.46 -9.22
N GLN A 246 -13.41 -15.38 -9.92
CA GLN A 246 -12.25 -16.24 -9.73
C GLN A 246 -11.08 -15.37 -9.30
N GLY A 247 -10.60 -15.59 -8.08
CA GLY A 247 -9.44 -14.90 -7.53
C GLY A 247 -8.16 -15.25 -8.31
N GLY A 248 -7.35 -14.23 -8.57
CA GLY A 248 -6.03 -14.41 -9.15
C GLY A 248 -5.08 -15.12 -8.20
N ARG A 249 -4.28 -16.05 -8.74
CA ARG A 249 -3.16 -16.66 -8.00
C ARG A 249 -1.95 -15.74 -8.11
N VAL A 250 -1.52 -15.21 -6.97
CA VAL A 250 -0.24 -14.50 -6.79
C VAL A 250 0.71 -15.40 -6.02
N THR A 251 2.02 -15.16 -6.10
CA THR A 251 3.12 -16.03 -5.68
C THR A 251 3.32 -17.24 -6.60
N GLY A 252 2.81 -17.15 -7.83
CA GLY A 252 3.14 -18.09 -8.89
C GLY A 252 4.61 -17.97 -9.24
N ARG A 253 5.31 -19.11 -9.34
CA ARG A 253 6.66 -19.12 -9.93
C ARG A 253 6.50 -19.02 -11.43
N ILE A 254 7.27 -18.15 -12.07
CA ILE A 254 7.32 -18.11 -13.53
C ILE A 254 7.77 -19.50 -14.00
N PRO A 255 6.95 -20.20 -14.82
CA PRO A 255 7.43 -21.37 -15.52
C PRO A 255 8.57 -20.93 -16.42
N ARG A 256 9.81 -21.36 -16.14
CA ARG A 256 10.96 -21.03 -17.00
C ARG A 256 10.86 -21.66 -18.41
N THR A 257 9.76 -22.35 -18.71
CA THR A 257 9.37 -22.75 -20.06
C THR A 257 8.74 -21.61 -20.89
N ALA A 258 8.16 -20.59 -20.24
CA ALA A 258 7.43 -19.49 -20.90
C ALA A 258 8.35 -18.35 -21.40
N THR A 259 9.61 -18.30 -20.97
CA THR A 259 10.60 -17.30 -21.41
C THR A 259 11.61 -17.85 -22.43
N LEU A 260 11.43 -19.09 -22.87
CA LEU A 260 12.37 -19.69 -23.81
C LEU A 260 12.05 -19.23 -25.24
N ARG A 261 13.03 -18.60 -25.88
CA ARG A 261 12.96 -18.21 -27.30
C ARG A 261 12.62 -19.43 -28.18
N PRO A 262 11.92 -19.25 -29.30
CA PRO A 262 11.71 -20.31 -30.28
C PRO A 262 13.05 -20.93 -30.69
N THR A 263 13.16 -22.26 -30.63
CA THR A 263 14.33 -22.95 -31.17
C THR A 263 14.01 -23.37 -32.59
N VAL A 264 14.82 -22.94 -33.54
CA VAL A 264 14.74 -23.41 -34.92
C VAL A 264 15.80 -24.50 -35.10
N VAL A 265 15.38 -25.66 -35.58
CA VAL A 265 16.28 -26.78 -35.89
C VAL A 265 16.13 -27.05 -37.40
N PRO A 266 17.23 -27.10 -38.17
CA PRO A 266 17.16 -27.43 -39.59
C PRO A 266 16.63 -28.86 -39.77
N LEU A 267 15.65 -29.02 -40.67
CA LEU A 267 15.08 -30.32 -41.03
C LEU A 267 15.70 -30.77 -42.36
N GLU A 268 16.57 -31.75 -42.28
CA GLU A 268 17.19 -32.36 -43.47
C GLU A 268 16.33 -33.50 -44.00
N TRP A 269 16.34 -33.73 -45.32
CA TRP A 269 15.52 -34.75 -45.98
C TRP A 269 15.71 -36.16 -45.40
N HIS A 270 16.93 -36.51 -45.00
CA HIS A 270 17.25 -37.82 -44.42
C HIS A 270 16.73 -38.01 -42.98
N ARG A 271 16.21 -36.95 -42.34
CA ARG A 271 15.59 -36.97 -41.01
C ARG A 271 14.07 -36.76 -41.06
N MET A 272 13.47 -36.73 -42.25
CA MET A 272 12.02 -36.70 -42.38
C MET A 272 11.42 -37.99 -41.80
N GLY A 273 10.57 -37.83 -40.79
CA GLY A 273 9.92 -38.94 -40.08
C GLY A 273 10.50 -39.21 -38.69
N ASP A 274 11.66 -38.64 -38.36
CA ASP A 274 12.16 -38.66 -36.99
C ASP A 274 11.20 -37.90 -36.06
N PRO A 275 11.06 -38.34 -34.79
CA PRO A 275 10.30 -37.58 -33.81
C PRO A 275 10.89 -36.16 -33.67
N PRO A 276 10.05 -35.13 -33.47
CA PRO A 276 10.52 -33.77 -33.28
C PRO A 276 11.62 -33.72 -32.22
N ALA A 277 12.69 -32.97 -32.50
CA ALA A 277 13.79 -32.79 -31.55
C ALA A 277 13.23 -32.38 -30.18
N ARG A 278 13.36 -33.28 -29.19
CA ARG A 278 12.82 -33.03 -27.86
C ARG A 278 13.61 -31.89 -27.23
N ARG A 279 12.90 -30.86 -26.80
CA ARG A 279 13.49 -29.72 -26.12
C ARG A 279 14.18 -30.21 -24.84
N PRO A 280 15.48 -29.94 -24.63
CA PRO A 280 16.08 -30.15 -23.32
C PRO A 280 15.45 -29.15 -22.35
N VAL A 281 14.57 -29.63 -21.48
CA VAL A 281 14.04 -28.84 -20.38
C VAL A 281 15.17 -28.73 -19.37
N ARG A 282 15.89 -27.60 -19.38
CA ARG A 282 16.87 -27.34 -18.34
C ARG A 282 16.10 -27.10 -17.05
N GLU A 283 16.13 -28.04 -16.12
CA GLU A 283 15.65 -27.89 -14.74
C GLU A 283 16.54 -26.89 -14.00
N LEU A 284 16.48 -25.64 -14.44
CA LEU A 284 17.13 -24.56 -13.72
C LEU A 284 16.22 -24.28 -12.53
N GLY A 285 16.69 -24.59 -11.31
CA GLY A 285 15.91 -24.57 -10.07
C GLY A 285 15.09 -23.30 -9.83
N ASN A 286 13.99 -23.43 -9.09
CA ASN A 286 12.99 -22.39 -8.73
C ASN A 286 13.34 -20.91 -9.08
N GLY A 287 12.73 -20.37 -10.14
CA GLY A 287 12.80 -18.94 -10.50
C GLY A 287 12.03 -18.00 -9.54
N PRO A 288 12.17 -16.67 -9.70
CA PRO A 288 11.49 -15.69 -8.87
C PRO A 288 9.97 -15.82 -9.02
N THR A 289 9.25 -15.45 -7.96
CA THR A 289 7.79 -15.35 -8.00
C THR A 289 7.36 -14.10 -8.74
N ASP A 290 6.15 -14.13 -9.31
CA ASP A 290 5.45 -12.94 -9.82
C ASP A 290 5.46 -11.75 -8.82
N LEU A 291 5.26 -12.02 -7.53
CA LEU A 291 5.28 -11.02 -6.46
C LEU A 291 6.68 -10.43 -6.24
N ALA A 292 7.73 -11.25 -6.30
CA ALA A 292 9.11 -10.76 -6.17
C ALA A 292 9.49 -9.86 -7.36
N LEU A 293 9.03 -10.19 -8.57
CA LEU A 293 9.22 -9.33 -9.73
C LEU A 293 8.44 -8.01 -9.63
N LEU A 294 7.19 -8.08 -9.17
CA LEU A 294 6.38 -6.89 -8.91
C LEU A 294 7.08 -5.98 -7.88
N ALA A 295 7.53 -6.54 -6.76
CA ALA A 295 8.28 -5.81 -5.74
C ALA A 295 9.52 -5.11 -6.32
N SER A 296 10.34 -5.84 -7.09
CA SER A 296 11.52 -5.26 -7.75
C SER A 296 11.17 -4.14 -8.73
N ALA A 297 10.06 -4.26 -9.47
CA ALA A 297 9.59 -3.23 -10.37
C ALA A 297 9.11 -1.97 -9.62
N LEU A 298 8.32 -2.16 -8.56
CA LEU A 298 7.82 -1.07 -7.71
C LEU A 298 8.97 -0.34 -7.01
N GLU A 299 9.97 -1.04 -6.49
CA GLU A 299 11.16 -0.45 -5.85
C GLU A 299 11.97 0.43 -6.82
N ARG A 300 12.06 0.02 -8.09
CA ARG A 300 12.72 0.81 -9.12
C ARG A 300 11.93 2.06 -9.46
N ALA A 301 10.62 1.90 -9.71
CA ALA A 301 9.74 3.03 -10.00
C ALA A 301 9.70 4.04 -8.85
N ALA A 302 9.66 3.57 -7.59
CA ALA A 302 9.67 4.41 -6.40
C ALA A 302 10.95 5.25 -6.31
N ARG A 303 12.11 4.66 -6.60
CA ARG A 303 13.39 5.38 -6.64
C ARG A 303 13.45 6.41 -7.76
N GLU A 304 12.93 6.08 -8.95
CA GLU A 304 12.91 7.01 -10.10
C GLU A 304 12.10 8.28 -9.80
N VAL A 305 11.03 8.19 -8.99
CA VAL A 305 10.20 9.33 -8.60
C VAL A 305 10.53 9.90 -7.23
N ALA A 306 11.61 9.45 -6.59
CA ALA A 306 12.01 9.81 -5.23
C ALA A 306 10.85 9.73 -4.21
N ALA A 307 10.06 8.65 -4.27
CA ALA A 307 8.91 8.45 -3.41
C ALA A 307 9.33 8.41 -1.93
N ALA A 308 8.73 9.27 -1.11
CA ALA A 308 8.94 9.27 0.33
C ALA A 308 8.36 7.99 0.97
N LYS A 309 9.11 7.37 1.87
CA LYS A 309 8.65 6.16 2.55
C LYS A 309 7.62 6.52 3.63
N VAL A 310 6.51 5.79 3.64
CA VAL A 310 5.50 5.91 4.71
C VAL A 310 6.08 5.37 6.03
N PRO A 311 5.90 6.07 7.17
CA PRO A 311 6.39 5.61 8.46
C PRO A 311 5.79 4.25 8.88
N SER A 312 6.59 3.42 9.54
CA SER A 312 6.13 2.18 10.18
C SER A 312 5.36 2.46 11.47
N LEU A 313 4.42 1.59 11.82
CA LEU A 313 3.73 1.59 13.12
C LEU A 313 4.49 0.83 14.22
N LEU A 314 5.53 0.08 13.85
CA LEU A 314 6.44 -0.65 14.74
C LEU A 314 7.90 -0.25 14.49
#